data_AF-A0AAW7Y6X2-F1
#
_entry.id   AF-A0AAW7Y6X2-F1
#
_cell.length_a   1.000
_cell.length_b   1.000
_cell.length_c   1.000
_cell.angle_alpha   90.00
_cell.angle_beta   90.00
_cell.angle_gamma   90.00
#
_symmetry.space_group_name_H-M   'P 1'
#
loop_
_entity.id
_entity.type
_entity.pdbx_description
1 polymer ?
#
loop_
_entity_poly.entity_id
_entity_poly.type
_entity_poly.pdbx_seq_one_letter_code
_entity_poly.pdbx_strand_id
1 'polypeptide(L)'
;MHFKYTAVAASLTLALSLTGCGSDSDTNSTAGTGNTIKVIDGYLSQAEICIDQNKNSVCDAGELLPTLTNAKGEITIPADKAGYPIIARAIAGKTSDSDKPGTLGNSYELIAAAGSKVVTPFTTLASVQGKTLAQVASELNLPAEMISGDYVAMKASDNKAKEVHLLARSVTSELAPTVKDNQAAELTATTQKIQKEIDDQVNAGAKLDDITIEIDDSGKASSVTIIQSLDAYLKDGDSQFISMNQAYAIDEGIFKVSVSGEKQLTLTDKNSKVETINYTTEGNTLVVSSGANSERDTFIYIAENISLAVTEDSDLILWTKGDLQKSQPLAASYFEGKTWYYLSDDAPSQSKEAQPMVAKMVFGKDKVTITEPYSTKPTESMDLPWKMDGDKLFINFPEGDSDFSVTLYLEDKNMMAVYNYSESRMGVYDLFIKHEDMAKNLYNKWKK
;
A
#
# COMPACT_ATOMS: atom_id res chain seq x y z
N MET A 1 -2.33 8.88 -24.03
CA MET A 1 -2.69 8.06 -25.23
C MET A 1 -1.91 8.56 -26.45
N HIS A 2 -0.96 7.79 -26.99
CA HIS A 2 -0.14 8.29 -28.10
C HIS A 2 -0.10 7.35 -29.31
N PHE A 3 -0.88 7.66 -30.33
CA PHE A 3 -0.68 7.13 -31.67
C PHE A 3 0.55 7.78 -32.32
N LYS A 4 1.71 7.12 -32.21
CA LYS A 4 2.89 7.43 -33.05
C LYS A 4 3.05 6.34 -34.11
N TYR A 5 2.76 6.68 -35.36
CA TYR A 5 3.02 5.81 -36.51
C TYR A 5 4.53 5.71 -36.76
N THR A 6 5.09 4.51 -36.57
CA THR A 6 6.41 4.19 -37.12
C THR A 6 6.41 2.78 -37.70
N ALA A 7 6.69 2.69 -39.00
CA ALA A 7 6.80 1.44 -39.73
C ALA A 7 8.17 0.80 -39.49
N VAL A 8 8.22 -0.47 -39.10
CA VAL A 8 9.41 -1.32 -39.24
C VAL A 8 8.99 -2.73 -39.64
N ALA A 9 9.67 -3.24 -40.66
CA ALA A 9 9.60 -4.60 -41.19
C ALA A 9 10.67 -5.50 -40.57
N ALA A 10 10.33 -6.78 -40.32
CA ALA A 10 11.18 -8.00 -40.37
C ALA A 10 10.37 -9.15 -39.73
N SER A 11 9.94 -10.20 -40.42
CA SER A 11 10.68 -11.34 -41.00
C SER A 11 11.31 -12.32 -39.99
N LEU A 12 10.70 -13.50 -39.96
CA LEU A 12 11.27 -14.87 -39.88
C LEU A 12 11.91 -15.42 -38.58
N THR A 13 11.18 -16.40 -38.01
CA THR A 13 11.55 -17.79 -37.65
C THR A 13 12.88 -18.08 -36.92
N LEU A 14 12.82 -18.79 -35.79
CA LEU A 14 13.14 -20.23 -35.67
C LEU A 14 13.04 -20.72 -34.22
N ALA A 15 12.35 -21.84 -34.05
CA ALA A 15 12.37 -22.68 -32.86
C ALA A 15 13.73 -23.40 -32.71
N LEU A 16 14.09 -23.75 -31.47
CA LEU A 16 14.79 -25.01 -31.15
C LEU A 16 14.73 -25.29 -29.65
N SER A 17 14.78 -26.57 -29.36
CA SER A 17 14.27 -27.26 -28.19
C SER A 17 15.37 -27.88 -27.32
N LEU A 18 14.98 -28.15 -26.06
CA LEU A 18 15.36 -29.30 -25.22
C LEU A 18 16.70 -29.35 -24.45
N THR A 19 16.53 -29.62 -23.15
CA THR A 19 17.25 -30.51 -22.22
C THR A 19 18.64 -30.16 -21.67
N GLY A 20 18.74 -30.22 -20.35
CA GLY A 20 19.95 -30.50 -19.58
C GLY A 20 19.59 -31.07 -18.21
N CYS A 21 19.84 -32.36 -18.02
CA CYS A 21 19.76 -33.12 -16.77
C CYS A 21 21.15 -33.12 -16.09
N GLY A 22 21.20 -33.10 -14.76
CA GLY A 22 22.45 -33.32 -14.00
C GLY A 22 22.23 -33.48 -12.49
N SER A 23 22.29 -34.72 -12.01
CA SER A 23 22.50 -35.12 -10.61
C SER A 23 23.99 -34.91 -10.22
N ASP A 24 24.54 -35.07 -9.01
CA ASP A 24 24.24 -35.69 -7.72
C ASP A 24 25.33 -35.19 -6.74
N SER A 25 25.10 -35.17 -5.42
CA SER A 25 26.06 -35.59 -4.36
C SER A 25 25.74 -35.00 -2.98
N ASP A 26 25.47 -35.92 -2.06
CA ASP A 26 25.30 -35.73 -0.62
C ASP A 26 26.53 -35.15 0.10
N THR A 27 26.29 -34.15 0.95
CA THR A 27 27.04 -33.99 2.21
C THR A 27 26.06 -33.78 3.35
N ASN A 28 25.80 -34.87 4.07
CA ASN A 28 24.97 -34.92 5.26
C ASN A 28 25.75 -34.31 6.44
N SER A 29 25.60 -33.01 6.66
CA SER A 29 25.84 -32.39 7.96
C SER A 29 24.52 -32.39 8.73
N THR A 30 24.43 -33.17 9.80
CA THR A 30 23.31 -33.14 10.75
C THR A 30 23.33 -31.82 11.52
N ALA A 31 22.90 -30.74 10.87
CA ALA A 31 22.38 -29.56 11.51
C ALA A 31 20.99 -29.94 12.06
N GLY A 32 20.74 -29.68 13.35
CA GLY A 32 19.39 -29.84 13.90
C GLY A 32 18.40 -29.08 13.02
N THR A 33 17.49 -29.80 12.38
CA THR A 33 16.49 -29.22 11.48
C THR A 33 15.68 -28.20 12.27
N GLY A 34 15.82 -26.91 11.91
CA GLY A 34 15.07 -25.83 12.54
C GLY A 34 13.56 -26.02 12.41
N ASN A 35 12.80 -25.26 13.19
CA ASN A 35 11.35 -25.30 13.15
C ASN A 35 10.83 -24.29 12.13
N THR A 36 10.01 -24.74 11.18
CA THR A 36 9.31 -23.82 10.27
C THR A 36 8.14 -23.17 11.00
N ILE A 37 8.09 -21.85 10.96
CA ILE A 37 6.97 -21.03 11.44
C ILE A 37 6.33 -20.29 10.26
N LYS A 38 5.18 -19.67 10.51
CA LYS A 38 4.52 -18.80 9.53
C LYS A 38 4.28 -17.39 10.08
N VAL A 39 4.45 -16.38 9.23
CA VAL A 39 4.03 -15.00 9.52
C VAL A 39 2.72 -14.73 8.78
N ILE A 40 1.67 -14.41 9.54
CA ILE A 40 0.29 -14.39 9.04
C ILE A 40 -0.41 -13.12 9.50
N ASP A 41 -0.71 -12.23 8.55
CA ASP A 41 -1.90 -11.37 8.48
C ASP A 41 -2.87 -12.03 7.46
N GLY A 42 -2.68 -11.80 6.16
CA GLY A 42 -2.56 -12.87 5.17
C GLY A 42 -1.13 -13.42 5.17
N TYR A 43 -0.76 -14.30 4.24
CA TYR A 43 0.63 -14.77 4.19
C TYR A 43 1.59 -13.63 3.85
N LEU A 44 2.47 -13.27 4.79
CA LEU A 44 3.43 -12.19 4.59
C LEU A 44 4.72 -12.70 3.95
N SER A 45 4.92 -12.38 2.69
CA SER A 45 6.11 -12.72 1.91
C SER A 45 7.16 -11.62 1.95
N GLN A 46 8.44 -11.97 1.95
CA GLN A 46 9.58 -11.04 2.05
C GLN A 46 9.60 -10.21 3.35
N ALA A 47 9.01 -10.72 4.43
CA ALA A 47 9.15 -10.14 5.76
C ALA A 47 10.53 -10.46 6.34
N GLU A 48 11.09 -9.51 7.08
CA GLU A 48 12.33 -9.66 7.84
C GLU A 48 12.02 -10.30 9.20
N ILE A 49 12.91 -11.16 9.70
CA ILE A 49 12.68 -11.89 10.95
C ILE A 49 13.83 -11.65 11.91
N CYS A 50 13.51 -11.15 13.09
CA CYS A 50 14.45 -10.91 14.17
C CYS A 50 14.19 -11.88 15.31
N ILE A 51 15.26 -12.45 15.84
CA ILE A 51 15.22 -13.29 17.03
C ILE A 51 15.56 -12.38 18.20
N ASP A 52 14.55 -12.02 19.00
CA ASP A 52 14.67 -11.10 20.13
C ASP A 52 15.38 -11.82 21.30
N GLN A 53 16.71 -11.84 21.26
CA GLN A 53 17.53 -12.63 22.17
C GLN A 53 17.57 -11.99 23.57
N ASN A 54 17.47 -10.66 23.63
CA ASN A 54 17.50 -9.91 24.88
C ASN A 54 16.11 -9.70 25.50
N LYS A 55 15.04 -10.06 24.78
CA LYS A 55 13.62 -10.00 25.20
C LYS A 55 13.13 -8.57 25.47
N ASN A 56 13.63 -7.61 24.70
CA ASN A 56 13.24 -6.21 24.83
C ASN A 56 12.10 -5.81 23.87
N SER A 57 11.59 -6.75 23.06
CA SER A 57 10.56 -6.50 22.04
C SER A 57 10.98 -5.47 20.98
N VAL A 58 12.27 -5.41 20.67
CA VAL A 58 12.85 -4.56 19.62
C VAL A 58 13.71 -5.44 18.72
N CYS A 59 13.64 -5.24 17.41
CA CYS A 59 14.60 -5.88 16.52
C CYS A 59 15.95 -5.15 16.58
N ASP A 60 16.89 -5.68 17.36
CA ASP A 60 18.21 -5.07 17.53
C ASP A 60 19.22 -5.47 16.44
N ALA A 61 20.30 -4.71 16.35
CA ALA A 61 21.40 -5.01 15.45
C ALA A 61 22.00 -6.39 15.77
N GLY A 62 22.04 -7.27 14.76
CA GLY A 62 22.55 -8.64 14.89
C GLY A 62 21.49 -9.71 15.18
N GLU A 63 20.24 -9.33 15.44
CA GLU A 63 19.13 -10.27 15.68
C GLU A 63 18.45 -10.74 14.40
N LEU A 64 18.68 -10.03 13.29
CA LEU A 64 18.09 -10.32 11.99
C LEU A 64 18.60 -11.65 11.40
N LEU A 65 17.67 -12.48 10.95
CA LEU A 65 17.97 -13.66 10.15
C LEU A 65 18.34 -13.27 8.70
N PRO A 66 19.25 -14.02 8.06
CA PRO A 66 19.68 -13.71 6.69
C PRO A 66 18.63 -14.02 5.62
N THR A 67 17.61 -14.81 5.96
CA THR A 67 16.54 -15.24 5.05
C THR A 67 15.25 -14.50 5.36
N LEU A 68 14.48 -14.20 4.32
CA LEU A 68 13.14 -13.63 4.43
C LEU A 68 12.07 -14.73 4.38
N THR A 69 10.84 -14.40 4.77
CA THR A 69 9.70 -15.29 4.58
C THR A 69 9.41 -15.53 3.10
N ASN A 70 8.95 -16.74 2.77
CA ASN A 70 8.55 -17.11 1.41
C ASN A 70 7.11 -16.67 1.07
N ALA A 71 6.61 -17.03 -0.12
CA ALA A 71 5.25 -16.70 -0.59
C ALA A 71 4.11 -17.25 0.27
N LYS A 72 4.37 -18.23 1.15
CA LYS A 72 3.42 -18.79 2.12
C LYS A 72 3.62 -18.24 3.54
N GLY A 73 4.41 -17.17 3.67
CA GLY A 73 4.80 -16.59 4.96
C GLY A 73 5.73 -17.49 5.78
N GLU A 74 6.29 -18.54 5.20
CA GLU A 74 7.08 -19.52 5.93
C GLU A 74 8.54 -19.09 6.06
N ILE A 75 9.13 -19.40 7.21
CA ILE A 75 10.57 -19.29 7.46
C ILE A 75 11.01 -20.37 8.45
N THR A 76 12.23 -20.89 8.29
CA THR A 76 12.83 -21.84 9.23
C THR A 76 13.61 -21.10 10.31
N ILE A 77 13.24 -21.32 11.56
CA ILE A 77 13.94 -20.81 12.74
C ILE A 77 14.99 -21.84 13.18
N PRO A 78 16.28 -21.46 13.28
CA PRO A 78 17.32 -22.35 13.78
C PRO A 78 16.95 -22.93 15.15
N ALA A 79 17.25 -24.20 15.39
CA ALA A 79 16.84 -24.91 16.61
C ALA A 79 17.41 -24.26 17.89
N ASP A 80 18.62 -23.72 17.83
CA ASP A 80 19.27 -22.96 18.90
C ASP A 80 18.62 -21.59 19.17
N LYS A 81 17.80 -21.10 18.24
CA LYS A 81 17.06 -19.83 18.32
C LYS A 81 15.58 -20.01 18.64
N ALA A 82 15.05 -21.24 18.63
CA ALA A 82 13.62 -21.51 18.83
C ALA A 82 13.08 -21.13 20.23
N GLY A 83 13.96 -20.92 21.20
CA GLY A 83 13.64 -20.55 22.59
C GLY A 83 13.44 -19.05 22.85
N TYR A 84 13.53 -18.21 21.83
CA TYR A 84 13.40 -16.76 21.95
C TYR A 84 12.11 -16.25 21.28
N PRO A 85 11.56 -15.10 21.73
CA PRO A 85 10.53 -14.38 20.99
C PRO A 85 11.01 -14.03 19.58
N ILE A 86 10.05 -13.90 18.66
CA ILE A 86 10.32 -13.65 17.25
C ILE A 86 9.56 -12.40 16.85
N ILE A 87 10.26 -11.46 16.24
CA ILE A 87 9.68 -10.25 15.65
C ILE A 87 9.73 -10.40 14.13
N ALA A 88 8.58 -10.28 13.48
CA ALA A 88 8.48 -10.19 12.04
C ALA A 88 8.25 -8.74 11.62
N ARG A 89 9.16 -8.20 10.81
CA ARG A 89 9.06 -6.83 10.28
C ARG A 89 8.49 -6.90 8.87
N ALA A 90 7.27 -6.40 8.73
CA ALA A 90 6.63 -6.17 7.45
C ALA A 90 7.04 -4.78 6.97
N ILE A 91 7.71 -4.69 5.82
CA ILE A 91 8.35 -3.45 5.35
C ILE A 91 7.60 -2.91 4.14
N ALA A 92 7.19 -1.65 4.22
CA ALA A 92 6.57 -0.94 3.12
C ALA A 92 7.42 -1.07 1.85
N GLY A 93 6.77 -1.42 0.74
CA GLY A 93 7.47 -1.50 -0.54
C GLY A 93 8.33 -2.73 -0.78
N LYS A 94 8.46 -3.61 0.22
CA LYS A 94 9.25 -4.85 0.15
C LYS A 94 8.41 -6.07 0.48
N THR A 95 7.70 -6.05 1.59
CA THR A 95 6.84 -7.16 2.03
C THR A 95 5.52 -7.14 1.24
N SER A 96 5.03 -8.32 0.87
CA SER A 96 3.73 -8.51 0.23
C SER A 96 2.81 -9.32 1.15
N ASP A 97 1.53 -9.00 1.11
CA ASP A 97 0.48 -9.73 1.82
C ASP A 97 -0.39 -10.45 0.80
N SER A 98 -0.68 -11.74 1.01
CA SER A 98 -1.53 -12.52 0.10
C SER A 98 -2.95 -11.99 -0.07
N ASP A 99 -3.42 -11.11 0.82
CA ASP A 99 -4.77 -10.55 0.76
C ASP A 99 -4.93 -9.45 -0.30
N LYS A 100 -3.83 -8.87 -0.79
CA LYS A 100 -3.86 -7.73 -1.72
C LYS A 100 -2.72 -7.77 -2.74
N PRO A 101 -2.91 -7.19 -3.93
CA PRO A 101 -1.88 -7.13 -4.94
C PRO A 101 -0.72 -6.22 -4.51
N GLY A 102 0.49 -6.56 -4.94
CA GLY A 102 1.68 -5.72 -4.76
C GLY A 102 2.33 -5.82 -3.39
N THR A 103 3.02 -4.76 -3.00
CA THR A 103 3.74 -4.65 -1.73
C THR A 103 2.95 -3.77 -0.76
N LEU A 104 3.14 -3.99 0.55
CA LEU A 104 2.55 -3.17 1.60
C LEU A 104 2.86 -1.68 1.41
N GLY A 105 1.87 -0.83 1.73
CA GLY A 105 2.05 0.63 1.77
C GLY A 105 2.78 1.09 3.04
N ASN A 106 2.53 0.43 4.17
CA ASN A 106 3.09 0.81 5.47
C ASN A 106 3.91 -0.31 6.09
N SER A 107 4.91 0.08 6.87
CA SER A 107 5.72 -0.84 7.68
C SER A 107 5.05 -1.07 9.04
N TYR A 108 5.10 -2.29 9.54
CA TYR A 108 4.66 -2.66 10.89
C TYR A 108 5.44 -3.89 11.38
N GLU A 109 5.36 -4.14 12.68
CA GLU A 109 5.99 -5.30 13.31
C GLU A 109 4.95 -6.20 13.97
N LEU A 110 5.14 -7.50 13.81
CA LEU A 110 4.42 -8.54 14.54
C LEU A 110 5.38 -9.23 15.50
N ILE A 111 4.90 -9.65 16.66
CA ILE A 111 5.72 -10.38 17.64
C ILE A 111 5.01 -11.64 18.11
N ALA A 112 5.78 -12.71 18.33
CA ALA A 112 5.29 -13.92 18.98
C ALA A 112 6.23 -14.36 20.10
N ALA A 113 5.63 -14.94 21.13
CA ALA A 113 6.37 -15.55 22.22
C ALA A 113 7.18 -16.77 21.73
N ALA A 114 8.22 -17.12 22.49
CA ALA A 114 9.05 -18.29 22.23
C ALA A 114 8.23 -19.57 22.04
N GLY A 115 8.62 -20.39 21.05
CA GLY A 115 7.93 -21.64 20.72
C GLY A 115 6.62 -21.50 19.94
N SER A 116 6.17 -20.28 19.61
CA SER A 116 5.02 -20.10 18.73
C SER A 116 5.31 -20.64 17.33
N LYS A 117 4.29 -21.26 16.71
CA LYS A 117 4.36 -21.75 15.32
C LYS A 117 3.94 -20.69 14.30
N VAL A 118 3.33 -19.60 14.79
CA VAL A 118 2.82 -18.50 13.98
C VAL A 118 3.24 -17.16 14.60
N VAL A 119 3.41 -16.15 13.77
CA VAL A 119 3.59 -14.74 14.15
C VAL A 119 2.46 -13.96 13.49
N THR A 120 1.52 -13.46 14.27
CA THR A 120 0.24 -12.92 13.78
C THR A 120 -0.17 -11.67 14.56
N PRO A 121 -1.15 -10.89 14.08
CA PRO A 121 -1.75 -9.80 14.87
C PRO A 121 -2.24 -10.26 16.25
N PHE A 122 -2.69 -11.51 16.40
CA PHE A 122 -3.10 -12.07 17.69
C PHE A 122 -1.93 -12.35 18.63
N THR A 123 -0.80 -12.85 18.12
CA THR A 123 0.41 -13.03 18.95
C THR A 123 0.96 -11.68 19.39
N THR A 124 0.85 -10.66 18.53
CA THR A 124 1.21 -9.28 18.84
C THR A 124 0.31 -8.70 19.92
N LEU A 125 -1.02 -8.82 19.78
CA LEU A 125 -1.98 -8.41 20.80
C LEU A 125 -1.67 -9.06 22.16
N ALA A 126 -1.42 -10.38 22.18
CA ALA A 126 -1.06 -11.09 23.39
C ALA A 126 0.21 -10.52 24.04
N SER A 127 1.26 -10.28 23.25
CA SER A 127 2.53 -9.71 23.73
C SER A 127 2.36 -8.29 24.28
N VAL A 128 1.75 -7.40 23.50
CA VAL A 128 1.51 -5.98 23.87
C VAL A 128 0.65 -5.86 25.13
N GLN A 129 -0.34 -6.73 25.30
CA GLN A 129 -1.21 -6.73 26.47
C GLN A 129 -0.63 -7.48 27.67
N GLY A 130 0.52 -8.16 27.53
CA GLY A 130 1.06 -9.02 28.58
C GLY A 130 0.16 -10.21 28.91
N LYS A 131 -0.54 -10.75 27.92
CA LYS A 131 -1.49 -11.87 28.04
C LYS A 131 -1.02 -13.10 27.27
N THR A 132 -1.62 -14.24 27.59
CA THR A 132 -1.53 -15.44 26.76
C THR A 132 -2.48 -15.36 25.57
N LEU A 133 -2.19 -16.08 24.48
CA LEU A 133 -3.14 -16.22 23.37
C LEU A 133 -4.51 -16.74 23.83
N ALA A 134 -4.56 -17.67 24.78
CA ALA A 134 -5.82 -18.20 25.30
C ALA A 134 -6.68 -17.11 25.97
N GLN A 135 -6.06 -16.16 26.68
CA GLN A 135 -6.78 -15.02 27.26
C GLN A 135 -7.29 -14.08 26.16
N VAL A 136 -6.46 -13.79 25.14
CA VAL A 136 -6.89 -12.98 23.99
C VAL A 136 -8.06 -13.64 23.25
N ALA A 137 -8.00 -14.95 22.99
CA ALA A 137 -9.11 -15.71 22.41
C ALA A 137 -10.39 -15.58 23.24
N SER A 138 -10.29 -15.75 24.56
CA SER A 138 -11.44 -15.63 25.47
C SER A 138 -12.06 -14.23 25.45
N GLU A 139 -11.24 -13.19 25.37
CA GLU A 139 -11.72 -11.80 25.34
C GLU A 139 -12.40 -11.43 24.02
N LEU A 140 -11.89 -11.99 22.92
CA LEU A 140 -12.45 -11.78 21.58
C LEU A 140 -13.57 -12.77 21.25
N ASN A 141 -13.88 -13.71 22.15
CA ASN A 141 -14.82 -14.80 21.92
C ASN A 141 -14.47 -15.61 20.65
N LEU A 142 -13.18 -15.90 20.47
CA LEU A 142 -12.65 -16.65 19.34
C LEU A 142 -12.07 -18.01 19.77
N PRO A 143 -12.12 -19.03 18.91
CA PRO A 143 -11.51 -20.32 19.22
C PRO A 143 -9.98 -20.20 19.31
N ALA A 144 -9.41 -20.66 20.43
CA ALA A 144 -7.98 -20.51 20.73
C ALA A 144 -7.08 -21.22 19.70
N GLU A 145 -7.54 -22.36 19.18
CA GLU A 145 -6.88 -23.14 18.14
C GLU A 145 -6.81 -22.43 16.78
N MET A 146 -7.76 -21.52 16.49
CA MET A 146 -7.74 -20.75 15.24
C MET A 146 -6.73 -19.61 15.32
N ILE A 147 -6.75 -18.83 16.40
CA ILE A 147 -5.84 -17.68 16.55
C ILE A 147 -4.37 -18.10 16.78
N SER A 148 -4.15 -19.32 17.28
CA SER A 148 -2.82 -19.92 17.45
C SER A 148 -2.38 -20.77 16.24
N GLY A 149 -3.23 -20.88 15.22
CA GLY A 149 -3.02 -21.67 14.03
C GLY A 149 -2.95 -20.84 12.75
N ASP A 150 -2.97 -21.54 11.62
CA ASP A 150 -3.02 -20.96 10.28
C ASP A 150 -4.47 -20.70 9.86
N TYR A 151 -5.05 -19.61 10.37
CA TYR A 151 -6.43 -19.25 10.09
C TYR A 151 -6.68 -18.98 8.60
N VAL A 152 -5.67 -18.58 7.82
CA VAL A 152 -5.79 -18.38 6.36
C VAL A 152 -6.06 -19.70 5.65
N ALA A 153 -5.34 -20.78 6.01
CA ALA A 153 -5.61 -22.11 5.49
C ALA A 153 -6.97 -22.67 5.96
N MET A 154 -7.36 -22.40 7.21
CA MET A 154 -8.60 -22.93 7.81
C MET A 154 -9.88 -22.39 7.13
N LYS A 155 -9.83 -21.22 6.48
CA LYS A 155 -10.99 -20.63 5.75
C LYS A 155 -11.59 -21.54 4.71
N ALA A 156 -10.81 -22.47 4.15
CA ALA A 156 -11.27 -23.42 3.15
C ALA A 156 -12.34 -24.39 3.69
N SER A 157 -12.37 -24.58 5.00
CA SER A 157 -13.26 -25.55 5.67
C SER A 157 -14.12 -24.95 6.78
N ASP A 158 -13.82 -23.74 7.26
CA ASP A 158 -14.51 -23.12 8.40
C ASP A 158 -14.80 -21.63 8.15
N ASN A 159 -16.09 -21.24 8.24
CA ASN A 159 -16.50 -19.85 8.11
C ASN A 159 -16.00 -18.98 9.28
N LYS A 160 -15.86 -19.53 10.48
CA LYS A 160 -15.34 -18.80 11.63
C LYS A 160 -13.89 -18.38 11.43
N ALA A 161 -13.11 -19.17 10.67
CA ALA A 161 -11.75 -18.77 10.28
C ALA A 161 -11.72 -17.53 9.37
N LYS A 162 -12.79 -17.26 8.61
CA LYS A 162 -12.92 -16.02 7.82
C LYS A 162 -13.12 -14.80 8.73
N GLU A 163 -13.90 -14.94 9.79
CA GLU A 163 -14.04 -13.88 10.82
C GLU A 163 -12.70 -13.63 11.52
N VAL A 164 -11.98 -14.70 11.91
CA VAL A 164 -10.65 -14.59 12.52
C VAL A 164 -9.66 -13.89 11.58
N HIS A 165 -9.67 -14.25 10.29
CA HIS A 165 -8.81 -13.60 9.30
C HIS A 165 -9.19 -12.13 9.08
N LEU A 166 -10.49 -11.81 8.98
CA LEU A 166 -10.96 -10.44 8.87
C LEU A 166 -10.53 -9.59 10.07
N LEU A 167 -10.59 -10.16 11.28
CA LEU A 167 -10.10 -9.47 12.47
C LEU A 167 -8.59 -9.25 12.42
N ALA A 168 -7.82 -10.28 12.03
CA ALA A 168 -6.38 -10.17 11.92
C ALA A 168 -5.97 -9.02 10.97
N ARG A 169 -6.49 -8.99 9.74
CA ARG A 169 -6.17 -7.95 8.74
C ARG A 169 -6.57 -6.55 9.19
N SER A 170 -7.71 -6.45 9.85
CA SER A 170 -8.23 -5.15 10.30
C SER A 170 -7.39 -4.61 11.44
N VAL A 171 -7.00 -5.48 12.40
CA VAL A 171 -6.12 -5.11 13.52
C VAL A 171 -4.73 -4.73 13.04
N THR A 172 -4.18 -5.41 12.02
CA THR A 172 -2.87 -5.05 11.44
C THR A 172 -2.82 -3.59 11.03
N SER A 173 -3.92 -3.07 10.47
CA SER A 173 -4.00 -1.69 9.99
C SER A 173 -3.96 -0.63 11.11
N GLU A 174 -4.02 -1.08 12.36
CA GLU A 174 -4.02 -0.27 13.58
C GLU A 174 -2.74 -0.47 14.42
N LEU A 175 -1.83 -1.34 13.96
CA LEU A 175 -0.55 -1.56 14.62
C LEU A 175 0.40 -0.38 14.37
N ALA A 176 1.13 -0.01 15.41
CA ALA A 176 2.23 0.93 15.29
C ALA A 176 3.39 0.33 14.45
N PRO A 177 4.26 1.18 13.86
CA PRO A 177 5.39 0.71 13.06
C PRO A 177 6.35 -0.24 13.79
N THR A 178 6.48 -0.10 15.11
CA THR A 178 7.27 -1.01 15.95
C THR A 178 6.44 -1.56 17.10
N VAL A 179 6.78 -2.76 17.58
CA VAL A 179 6.03 -3.44 18.65
C VAL A 179 5.89 -2.55 19.89
N LYS A 180 6.98 -1.91 20.33
CA LYS A 180 7.04 -1.07 21.53
C LYS A 180 6.20 0.21 21.46
N ASP A 181 5.89 0.69 20.25
CA ASP A 181 5.14 1.94 20.06
C ASP A 181 3.63 1.70 20.18
N ASN A 182 3.19 0.43 20.25
CA ASN A 182 1.79 0.09 20.45
C ASN A 182 1.33 0.41 21.87
N GLN A 183 0.26 1.19 21.98
CA GLN A 183 -0.39 1.47 23.26
C GLN A 183 -1.44 0.38 23.54
N ALA A 184 -1.19 -0.48 24.54
CA ALA A 184 -2.02 -1.64 24.82
C ALA A 184 -3.51 -1.32 25.03
N ALA A 185 -3.82 -0.23 25.73
CA ALA A 185 -5.20 0.18 25.99
C ALA A 185 -5.93 0.64 24.71
N GLU A 186 -5.26 1.43 23.88
CA GLU A 186 -5.81 1.91 22.60
C GLU A 186 -6.02 0.77 21.63
N LEU A 187 -5.01 -0.10 21.46
CA LEU A 187 -5.09 -1.25 20.57
C LEU A 187 -6.20 -2.22 20.99
N THR A 188 -6.39 -2.41 22.30
CA THR A 188 -7.50 -3.20 22.85
C THR A 188 -8.86 -2.58 22.51
N ALA A 189 -9.03 -1.27 22.76
CA ALA A 189 -10.28 -0.58 22.49
C ALA A 189 -10.62 -0.59 20.99
N THR A 190 -9.62 -0.39 20.13
CA THR A 190 -9.78 -0.45 18.68
C THR A 190 -10.13 -1.86 18.20
N THR A 191 -9.45 -2.89 18.72
CA THR A 191 -9.74 -4.30 18.37
C THR A 191 -11.18 -4.68 18.75
N GLN A 192 -11.70 -4.18 19.88
CA GLN A 192 -13.10 -4.41 20.27
C GLN A 192 -14.10 -3.71 19.34
N LYS A 193 -13.79 -2.49 18.87
CA LYS A 193 -14.63 -1.80 17.87
C LYS A 193 -14.65 -2.57 16.55
N ILE A 194 -13.49 -3.05 16.11
CA ILE A 194 -13.38 -3.88 14.91
C ILE A 194 -14.20 -5.16 15.06
N GLN A 195 -14.05 -5.88 16.18
CA GLN A 195 -14.81 -7.11 16.43
C GLN A 195 -16.32 -6.85 16.36
N LYS A 196 -16.78 -5.75 16.95
CA LYS A 196 -18.20 -5.37 16.91
C LYS A 196 -18.70 -5.15 15.49
N GLU A 197 -17.93 -4.43 14.67
CA GLU A 197 -18.28 -4.22 13.26
C GLU A 197 -18.26 -5.52 12.47
N ILE A 198 -17.29 -6.43 12.74
CA ILE A 198 -17.27 -7.77 12.14
C ILE A 198 -18.54 -8.54 12.46
N ASP A 199 -19.00 -8.52 13.71
CA ASP A 199 -20.24 -9.18 14.12
C ASP A 199 -21.45 -8.61 13.34
N ASP A 200 -21.49 -7.29 13.13
CA ASP A 200 -22.53 -6.62 12.35
C ASP A 200 -22.47 -7.05 10.86
N GLN A 201 -21.29 -7.18 10.26
CA GLN A 201 -21.09 -7.66 8.88
C GLN A 201 -21.46 -9.15 8.73
N VAL A 202 -21.15 -9.99 9.73
CA VAL A 202 -21.57 -11.39 9.77
C VAL A 202 -23.09 -11.49 9.78
N ASN A 203 -23.74 -10.71 10.64
CA ASN A 203 -25.21 -10.68 10.73
C ASN A 203 -25.86 -10.17 9.43
N ALA A 204 -25.18 -9.26 8.71
CA ALA A 204 -25.61 -8.78 7.40
C ALA A 204 -25.37 -9.79 6.25
N GLY A 205 -24.66 -10.89 6.50
CA GLY A 205 -24.31 -11.88 5.47
C GLY A 205 -23.25 -11.38 4.47
N ALA A 206 -22.37 -10.47 4.91
CA ALA A 206 -21.32 -9.93 4.07
C ALA A 206 -20.30 -11.01 3.64
N LYS A 207 -19.66 -10.80 2.48
CA LYS A 207 -18.55 -11.62 2.02
C LYS A 207 -17.27 -11.18 2.74
N LEU A 208 -16.97 -11.79 3.87
CA LEU A 208 -15.88 -11.37 4.76
C LEU A 208 -14.49 -11.37 4.09
N ASP A 209 -14.27 -12.26 3.12
CA ASP A 209 -13.01 -12.31 2.38
C ASP A 209 -12.80 -11.05 1.50
N ASP A 210 -13.87 -10.36 1.11
CA ASP A 210 -13.85 -9.22 0.18
C ASP A 210 -13.80 -7.86 0.91
N ILE A 211 -13.71 -7.85 2.24
CA ILE A 211 -13.70 -6.62 3.04
C ILE A 211 -12.54 -6.56 4.04
N THR A 212 -12.28 -5.37 4.57
CA THR A 212 -11.51 -5.09 5.78
C THR A 212 -12.30 -4.11 6.64
N ILE A 213 -12.01 -4.02 7.94
CA ILE A 213 -12.60 -3.00 8.81
C ILE A 213 -11.55 -1.93 9.08
N GLU A 214 -11.89 -0.68 8.78
CA GLU A 214 -11.04 0.47 9.04
C GLU A 214 -11.63 1.31 10.17
N ILE A 215 -10.76 1.93 10.97
CA ILE A 215 -11.11 2.97 11.92
C ILE A 215 -10.82 4.33 11.30
N ASP A 216 -11.83 5.20 11.23
CA ASP A 216 -11.65 6.57 10.76
C ASP A 216 -11.04 7.49 11.84
N ASP A 217 -10.66 8.72 11.46
CA ASP A 217 -10.09 9.73 12.37
C ASP A 217 -11.05 10.11 13.53
N SER A 218 -12.36 9.81 13.42
CA SER A 218 -13.34 9.98 14.50
C SER A 218 -13.40 8.80 15.48
N GLY A 219 -12.69 7.71 15.15
CA GLY A 219 -12.66 6.47 15.91
C GLY A 219 -13.85 5.54 15.61
N LYS A 220 -14.56 5.73 14.50
CA LYS A 220 -15.65 4.86 14.05
C LYS A 220 -15.10 3.73 13.20
N ALA A 221 -15.57 2.51 13.45
CA ALA A 221 -15.30 1.35 12.61
C ALA A 221 -16.29 1.27 11.43
N SER A 222 -15.80 0.90 10.26
CA SER A 222 -16.63 0.60 9.09
C SER A 222 -15.96 -0.41 8.17
N SER A 223 -16.77 -1.22 7.49
CA SER A 223 -16.27 -2.09 6.42
C SER A 223 -15.89 -1.31 5.16
N VAL A 224 -14.79 -1.71 4.55
CA VAL A 224 -14.26 -1.19 3.28
C VAL A 224 -13.92 -2.37 2.39
N THR A 225 -14.17 -2.24 1.08
CA THR A 225 -13.87 -3.30 0.10
C THR A 225 -12.36 -3.48 -0.06
N ILE A 226 -11.89 -4.73 -0.10
CA ILE A 226 -10.50 -5.02 -0.47
C ILE A 226 -10.39 -5.31 -1.97
N ILE A 227 -9.39 -4.73 -2.60
CA ILE A 227 -9.08 -4.99 -4.00
C ILE A 227 -8.08 -6.15 -4.07
N GLN A 228 -8.54 -7.33 -4.49
CA GLN A 228 -7.73 -8.57 -4.48
C GLN A 228 -6.74 -8.68 -5.66
N SER A 229 -6.99 -7.96 -6.76
CA SER A 229 -6.11 -7.95 -7.91
C SER A 229 -6.36 -6.73 -8.80
N LEU A 230 -5.43 -6.42 -9.71
CA LEU A 230 -5.64 -5.39 -10.72
C LEU A 230 -6.84 -5.72 -11.64
N ASP A 231 -7.05 -6.99 -11.99
CA ASP A 231 -8.21 -7.38 -12.80
C ASP A 231 -9.54 -7.16 -12.04
N ALA A 232 -9.57 -7.45 -10.73
CA ALA A 232 -10.70 -7.14 -9.88
C ALA A 232 -10.94 -5.63 -9.80
N TYR A 233 -9.89 -4.82 -9.62
CA TYR A 233 -9.97 -3.36 -9.63
C TYR A 233 -10.61 -2.84 -10.93
N LEU A 234 -10.11 -3.27 -12.09
CA LEU A 234 -10.57 -2.77 -13.38
C LEU A 234 -12.04 -3.13 -13.63
N LYS A 235 -12.46 -4.34 -13.23
CA LYS A 235 -13.83 -4.84 -13.40
C LYS A 235 -14.83 -4.26 -12.41
N ASP A 236 -14.35 -3.68 -11.31
CA ASP A 236 -15.20 -3.10 -10.27
C ASP A 236 -15.70 -1.70 -10.66
N GLY A 237 -16.65 -1.64 -11.59
CA GLY A 237 -17.26 -0.39 -12.04
C GLY A 237 -16.34 0.54 -12.82
N ASP A 238 -16.87 1.72 -13.17
CA ASP A 238 -16.17 2.72 -13.99
C ASP A 238 -15.02 3.37 -13.21
N SER A 239 -14.01 3.85 -13.93
CA SER A 239 -12.85 4.55 -13.37
C SER A 239 -12.56 5.83 -14.12
N GLN A 240 -11.76 6.69 -13.50
CA GLN A 240 -11.13 7.84 -14.13
C GLN A 240 -9.63 7.72 -13.98
N PHE A 241 -8.89 8.25 -14.94
CA PHE A 241 -7.46 8.49 -14.73
C PHE A 241 -6.99 9.80 -15.33
N ILE A 242 -5.89 10.30 -14.78
CA ILE A 242 -5.19 11.49 -15.26
C ILE A 242 -3.69 11.35 -14.98
N SER A 243 -2.87 11.92 -15.86
CA SER A 243 -1.44 12.07 -15.59
C SER A 243 -1.18 13.07 -14.47
N MET A 244 -0.20 12.78 -13.61
CA MET A 244 0.30 13.70 -12.59
C MET A 244 1.41 14.62 -13.12
N ASN A 245 1.84 14.44 -14.38
CA ASN A 245 2.66 15.41 -15.08
C ASN A 245 1.78 16.54 -15.63
N GLN A 246 2.16 17.79 -15.35
CA GLN A 246 1.33 18.96 -15.70
C GLN A 246 1.12 19.11 -17.22
N ALA A 247 2.14 18.86 -18.03
CA ALA A 247 2.04 18.98 -19.48
C ALA A 247 1.03 17.96 -20.05
N TYR A 248 1.11 16.70 -19.59
CA TYR A 248 0.15 15.66 -19.96
C TYR A 248 -1.26 15.93 -19.41
N ALA A 249 -1.39 16.35 -18.15
CA ALA A 249 -2.68 16.67 -17.55
C ALA A 249 -3.44 17.75 -18.34
N ILE A 250 -2.74 18.80 -18.80
CA ILE A 250 -3.32 19.87 -19.61
C ILE A 250 -3.66 19.36 -21.03
N ASP A 251 -2.75 18.63 -21.66
CA ASP A 251 -2.87 18.15 -23.04
C ASP A 251 -3.96 17.09 -23.19
N GLU A 252 -4.01 16.11 -22.28
CA GLU A 252 -4.89 14.94 -22.39
C GLU A 252 -6.17 15.08 -21.54
N GLY A 253 -6.06 15.68 -20.35
CA GLY A 253 -7.17 15.79 -19.39
C GLY A 253 -7.51 14.46 -18.71
N ILE A 254 -8.71 14.42 -18.12
CA ILE A 254 -9.23 13.23 -17.45
C ILE A 254 -9.81 12.27 -18.49
N PHE A 255 -9.39 11.01 -18.43
CA PHE A 255 -10.02 9.91 -19.14
C PHE A 255 -11.04 9.22 -18.26
N LYS A 256 -12.17 8.81 -18.84
CA LYS A 256 -13.10 7.87 -18.22
C LYS A 256 -12.87 6.49 -18.81
N VAL A 257 -12.88 5.47 -17.96
CA VAL A 257 -12.57 4.08 -18.31
C VAL A 257 -13.67 3.17 -17.81
N SER A 258 -14.10 2.23 -18.64
CA SER A 258 -14.93 1.12 -18.20
C SER A 258 -14.49 -0.17 -18.88
N VAL A 259 -14.67 -1.31 -18.20
CA VAL A 259 -14.44 -2.62 -18.82
C VAL A 259 -15.64 -2.97 -19.70
N SER A 260 -15.39 -3.19 -20.99
CA SER A 260 -16.40 -3.66 -21.95
C SER A 260 -16.08 -5.09 -22.40
N GLY A 261 -16.98 -6.03 -22.11
CA GLY A 261 -16.72 -7.46 -22.38
C GLY A 261 -15.56 -8.03 -21.55
N GLU A 262 -15.04 -9.19 -21.93
CA GLU A 262 -14.08 -9.93 -21.09
C GLU A 262 -12.66 -9.34 -21.03
N LYS A 263 -12.24 -8.57 -22.05
CA LYS A 263 -10.85 -8.12 -22.24
C LYS A 263 -10.73 -6.81 -23.02
N GLN A 264 -11.73 -5.94 -22.97
CA GLN A 264 -11.62 -4.61 -23.58
C GLN A 264 -11.86 -3.52 -22.55
N LEU A 265 -11.13 -2.42 -22.70
CA LEU A 265 -11.37 -1.16 -22.02
C LEU A 265 -12.02 -0.21 -23.01
N THR A 266 -13.08 0.47 -22.57
CA THR A 266 -13.64 1.62 -23.24
C THR A 266 -13.08 2.88 -22.59
N LEU A 267 -12.40 3.70 -23.36
CA LEU A 267 -11.80 4.97 -22.95
C LEU A 267 -12.61 6.12 -23.54
N THR A 268 -12.91 7.12 -22.71
CA THR A 268 -13.51 8.38 -23.16
C THR A 268 -12.61 9.55 -22.78
N ASP A 269 -12.14 10.31 -23.76
CA ASP A 269 -11.27 11.46 -23.54
C ASP A 269 -12.04 12.74 -23.12
N LYS A 270 -11.30 13.82 -22.83
CA LYS A 270 -11.89 15.13 -22.46
C LYS A 270 -12.80 15.74 -23.53
N ASN A 271 -12.67 15.32 -24.79
CA ASN A 271 -13.49 15.78 -25.93
C ASN A 271 -14.68 14.85 -26.18
N SER A 272 -14.95 13.90 -25.27
CA SER A 272 -15.98 12.86 -25.42
C SER A 272 -15.75 11.91 -26.60
N LYS A 273 -14.51 11.80 -27.10
CA LYS A 273 -14.15 10.79 -28.08
C LYS A 273 -14.02 9.45 -27.36
N VAL A 274 -14.67 8.43 -27.91
CA VAL A 274 -14.66 7.07 -27.36
C VAL A 274 -13.75 6.17 -28.19
N GLU A 275 -12.94 5.37 -27.51
CA GLU A 275 -12.10 4.33 -28.09
C GLU A 275 -12.24 3.03 -27.31
N THR A 276 -12.16 1.89 -27.98
CA THR A 276 -12.12 0.57 -27.35
C THR A 276 -10.79 -0.11 -27.66
N ILE A 277 -10.10 -0.56 -26.61
CA ILE A 277 -8.79 -1.19 -26.70
C ILE A 277 -8.79 -2.53 -25.99
N ASN A 278 -8.02 -3.49 -26.50
CA ASN A 278 -7.85 -4.76 -25.82
C ASN A 278 -6.91 -4.60 -24.63
N TYR A 279 -7.16 -5.32 -23.54
CA TYR A 279 -6.27 -5.34 -22.39
C TYR A 279 -6.05 -6.76 -21.86
N THR A 280 -4.92 -6.93 -21.18
CA THR A 280 -4.62 -8.04 -20.28
C THR A 280 -3.98 -7.52 -19.01
N THR A 281 -3.95 -8.33 -17.97
CA THR A 281 -3.21 -8.04 -16.73
C THR A 281 -2.12 -9.08 -16.52
N GLU A 282 -0.93 -8.61 -16.17
CA GLU A 282 0.22 -9.43 -15.78
C GLU A 282 0.62 -9.06 -14.35
N GLY A 283 0.02 -9.75 -13.37
CA GLY A 283 0.12 -9.35 -11.96
C GLY A 283 -0.49 -7.96 -11.76
N ASN A 284 0.36 -6.98 -11.44
CA ASN A 284 -0.03 -5.57 -11.27
C ASN A 284 0.23 -4.72 -12.52
N THR A 285 0.58 -5.32 -13.65
CA THR A 285 0.80 -4.58 -14.90
C THR A 285 -0.45 -4.65 -15.75
N LEU A 286 -1.01 -3.50 -16.10
CA LEU A 286 -1.99 -3.37 -17.16
C LEU A 286 -1.24 -3.34 -18.50
N VAL A 287 -1.58 -4.27 -19.39
CA VAL A 287 -1.04 -4.31 -20.75
C VAL A 287 -2.18 -3.99 -21.69
N VAL A 288 -2.12 -2.82 -22.32
CA VAL A 288 -3.09 -2.40 -23.34
C VAL A 288 -2.52 -2.64 -24.72
N SER A 289 -3.33 -3.13 -25.65
CA SER A 289 -2.89 -3.51 -26.99
C SER A 289 -3.76 -2.85 -28.06
N SER A 290 -3.11 -2.17 -29.00
CA SER A 290 -3.72 -1.55 -30.18
C SER A 290 -2.97 -1.98 -31.44
N GLY A 291 -3.54 -2.94 -32.16
CA GLY A 291 -2.88 -3.56 -33.32
C GLY A 291 -1.63 -4.34 -32.94
N ALA A 292 -0.47 -3.94 -33.47
CA ALA A 292 0.82 -4.59 -33.20
C ALA A 292 1.57 -3.98 -32.00
N ASN A 293 1.06 -2.88 -31.44
CA ASN A 293 1.69 -2.16 -30.33
C ASN A 293 1.01 -2.53 -29.02
N SER A 294 1.83 -2.62 -27.96
CA SER A 294 1.36 -2.76 -26.59
C SER A 294 2.03 -1.71 -25.72
N GLU A 295 1.27 -1.11 -24.81
CA GLU A 295 1.79 -0.24 -23.75
C GLU A 295 1.58 -0.93 -22.40
N ARG A 296 2.46 -0.63 -21.44
CA ARG A 296 2.47 -1.28 -20.13
C ARG A 296 2.43 -0.24 -19.00
N ASP A 297 1.41 -0.32 -18.17
CA ASP A 297 1.24 0.52 -16.99
C ASP A 297 1.35 -0.35 -15.74
N THR A 298 2.40 -0.13 -14.95
CA THR A 298 2.63 -0.92 -13.73
C THR A 298 1.99 -0.23 -12.54
N PHE A 299 0.95 -0.83 -11.97
CA PHE A 299 0.30 -0.33 -10.76
C PHE A 299 1.21 -0.54 -9.54
N ILE A 300 1.69 0.56 -8.98
CA ILE A 300 2.60 0.60 -7.84
C ILE A 300 1.86 0.74 -6.50
N TYR A 301 0.59 1.13 -6.55
CA TYR A 301 -0.37 1.18 -5.45
C TYR A 301 -1.79 0.95 -6.00
N ILE A 302 -2.58 0.10 -5.32
CA ILE A 302 -3.95 -0.22 -5.72
C ILE A 302 -4.86 -0.09 -4.50
N ALA A 303 -5.77 0.87 -4.54
CA ALA A 303 -6.88 1.03 -3.62
C ALA A 303 -8.12 1.55 -4.39
N GLU A 304 -9.29 1.48 -3.77
CA GLU A 304 -10.57 1.85 -4.41
C GLU A 304 -10.55 3.31 -4.91
N ASN A 305 -10.25 4.26 -4.02
CA ASN A 305 -10.28 5.68 -4.35
C ASN A 305 -9.00 6.18 -5.00
N ILE A 306 -7.82 5.67 -4.61
CA ILE A 306 -6.54 6.16 -5.14
C ILE A 306 -5.71 4.95 -5.56
N SER A 307 -5.44 4.85 -6.86
CA SER A 307 -4.54 3.86 -7.44
C SER A 307 -3.50 4.58 -8.28
N LEU A 308 -2.27 4.07 -8.31
CA LEU A 308 -1.15 4.74 -8.96
C LEU A 308 -0.48 3.77 -9.92
N ALA A 309 -0.33 4.18 -11.17
CA ALA A 309 0.36 3.41 -12.20
C ALA A 309 1.52 4.20 -12.80
N VAL A 310 2.65 3.54 -13.00
CA VAL A 310 3.82 4.11 -13.68
C VAL A 310 3.85 3.56 -15.10
N THR A 311 3.91 4.45 -16.08
CA THR A 311 4.00 4.09 -17.51
C THR A 311 5.44 3.72 -17.88
N GLU A 312 5.65 3.13 -19.06
CA GLU A 312 7.00 2.84 -19.58
C GLU A 312 7.86 4.09 -19.81
N ASP A 313 7.24 5.27 -19.94
CA ASP A 313 7.90 6.57 -20.10
C ASP A 313 8.09 7.30 -18.76
N SER A 314 7.95 6.58 -17.64
CA SER A 314 8.08 7.10 -16.26
C SER A 314 7.10 8.22 -15.90
N ASP A 315 5.94 8.28 -16.55
CA ASP A 315 4.82 9.13 -16.10
C ASP A 315 4.05 8.42 -14.98
N LEU A 316 3.54 9.20 -14.01
CA LEU A 316 2.71 8.69 -12.93
C LEU A 316 1.25 9.03 -13.19
N ILE A 317 0.42 8.00 -13.28
CA ILE A 317 -1.00 8.10 -13.57
C ILE A 317 -1.80 7.86 -12.28
N LEU A 318 -2.64 8.83 -11.93
CA LEU A 318 -3.63 8.70 -10.88
C LEU A 318 -4.88 8.04 -11.45
N TRP A 319 -5.21 6.84 -10.97
CA TRP A 319 -6.43 6.10 -11.25
C TRP A 319 -7.38 6.18 -10.05
N THR A 320 -8.68 6.30 -10.31
CA THR A 320 -9.68 6.42 -9.24
C THR A 320 -11.05 5.88 -9.65
N LYS A 321 -11.82 5.38 -8.68
CA LYS A 321 -13.27 5.17 -8.79
C LYS A 321 -14.08 6.41 -8.38
N GLY A 322 -13.44 7.41 -7.77
CA GLY A 322 -14.02 8.68 -7.35
C GLY A 322 -14.15 9.70 -8.49
N ASP A 323 -14.46 10.94 -8.12
CA ASP A 323 -14.73 12.03 -9.06
C ASP A 323 -13.61 13.08 -9.05
N LEU A 324 -12.79 13.11 -10.11
CA LEU A 324 -11.74 14.11 -10.33
C LEU A 324 -12.27 15.47 -10.80
N GLN A 325 -13.58 15.72 -10.71
CA GLN A 325 -14.16 17.02 -11.06
C GLN A 325 -14.88 17.67 -9.89
N LYS A 326 -14.96 16.98 -8.74
CA LYS A 326 -15.65 17.45 -7.55
C LYS A 326 -14.73 17.44 -6.34
N SER A 327 -14.41 18.62 -5.82
CA SER A 327 -13.64 18.75 -4.59
C SER A 327 -14.40 18.22 -3.38
N GLN A 328 -13.64 17.85 -2.35
CA GLN A 328 -14.13 17.45 -1.04
C GLN A 328 -13.76 18.51 0.01
N PRO A 329 -14.50 18.58 1.14
CA PRO A 329 -14.16 19.48 2.22
C PRO A 329 -12.76 19.19 2.76
N LEU A 330 -11.91 20.22 2.81
CA LEU A 330 -10.59 20.17 3.43
C LEU A 330 -10.55 21.14 4.61
N ALA A 331 -10.03 20.69 5.75
CA ALA A 331 -10.01 21.47 6.99
C ALA A 331 -8.62 21.46 7.65
N ALA A 332 -8.38 22.43 8.54
CA ALA A 332 -7.12 22.55 9.27
C ALA A 332 -6.76 21.27 10.06
N SER A 333 -7.75 20.50 10.54
CA SER A 333 -7.55 19.24 11.26
C SER A 333 -6.87 18.13 10.45
N TYR A 334 -6.79 18.27 9.12
CA TYR A 334 -5.99 17.38 8.28
C TYR A 334 -4.49 17.65 8.40
N PHE A 335 -4.11 18.85 8.84
CA PHE A 335 -2.73 19.32 8.83
C PHE A 335 -2.20 19.64 10.22
N GLU A 336 -2.95 20.32 11.10
CA GLU A 336 -2.47 20.75 12.41
C GLU A 336 -1.84 19.61 13.23
N GLY A 337 -0.55 19.75 13.56
CA GLY A 337 0.22 18.77 14.34
C GLY A 337 0.58 17.48 13.58
N LYS A 338 0.28 17.41 12.27
CA LYS A 338 0.51 16.24 11.42
C LYS A 338 1.73 16.45 10.53
N THR A 339 2.32 15.34 10.11
CA THR A 339 3.38 15.31 9.09
C THR A 339 2.83 14.66 7.84
N TRP A 340 3.12 15.26 6.69
CA TRP A 340 2.79 14.71 5.38
C TRP A 340 4.01 14.67 4.47
N TYR A 341 4.03 13.69 3.59
CA TYR A 341 5.00 13.57 2.51
C TYR A 341 4.28 13.91 1.20
N TYR A 342 4.54 15.10 0.68
CA TYR A 342 3.95 15.60 -0.54
C TYR A 342 4.73 15.09 -1.75
N LEU A 343 4.13 14.22 -2.55
CA LEU A 343 4.69 13.64 -3.77
C LEU A 343 4.09 14.34 -5.00
N SER A 344 4.95 14.90 -5.85
CA SER A 344 4.56 15.62 -7.07
C SER A 344 5.56 15.42 -8.20
N ASP A 345 5.15 15.79 -9.42
CA ASP A 345 6.03 15.87 -10.59
C ASP A 345 6.54 17.31 -10.77
N ASP A 346 7.76 17.63 -10.35
CA ASP A 346 8.33 18.99 -10.43
C ASP A 346 8.73 19.42 -11.86
N ALA A 347 8.34 18.65 -12.89
CA ALA A 347 8.60 19.01 -14.27
C ALA A 347 7.91 20.35 -14.64
N PRO A 348 8.57 21.21 -15.44
CA PRO A 348 7.93 22.42 -15.96
C PRO A 348 6.68 22.10 -16.79
N SER A 349 5.70 23.02 -16.82
CA SER A 349 4.39 22.86 -17.49
C SER A 349 4.40 22.41 -18.95
N GLN A 350 5.53 22.59 -19.65
CA GLN A 350 5.76 22.25 -21.04
C GLN A 350 6.57 20.95 -21.23
N SER A 351 7.06 20.37 -20.14
CA SER A 351 7.87 19.15 -20.14
C SER A 351 7.03 17.93 -19.86
N LYS A 352 7.15 16.95 -20.75
CA LYS A 352 6.58 15.60 -20.59
C LYS A 352 7.57 14.62 -19.94
N GLU A 353 8.79 15.07 -19.65
CA GLU A 353 9.76 14.29 -18.88
C GLU A 353 9.49 14.51 -17.40
N ALA A 354 9.07 13.46 -16.70
CA ALA A 354 8.75 13.51 -15.28
C ALA A 354 9.99 13.85 -14.43
N GLN A 355 9.78 14.66 -13.40
CA GLN A 355 10.76 15.00 -12.37
C GLN A 355 10.16 14.71 -10.98
N PRO A 356 10.15 13.44 -10.55
CA PRO A 356 9.58 13.08 -9.25
C PRO A 356 10.24 13.86 -8.11
N MET A 357 9.42 14.43 -7.23
CA MET A 357 9.84 15.18 -6.04
C MET A 357 9.01 14.74 -4.82
N VAL A 358 9.67 14.67 -3.65
CA VAL A 358 8.98 14.53 -2.35
C VAL A 358 9.42 15.64 -1.42
N ALA A 359 8.45 16.32 -0.85
CA ALA A 359 8.64 17.29 0.22
C ALA A 359 8.03 16.74 1.53
N LYS A 360 8.83 16.67 2.59
CA LYS A 360 8.34 16.42 3.95
C LYS A 360 7.84 17.73 4.53
N MET A 361 6.55 17.77 4.86
CA MET A 361 5.85 18.91 5.41
C MET A 361 5.38 18.61 6.83
N VAL A 362 5.96 19.30 7.82
CA VAL A 362 5.62 19.15 9.25
C VAL A 362 4.80 20.37 9.66
N PHE A 363 3.50 20.18 9.86
CA PHE A 363 2.57 21.26 10.16
C PHE A 363 2.47 21.49 11.67
N GLY A 364 2.90 22.67 12.10
CA GLY A 364 2.55 23.25 13.40
C GLY A 364 1.19 23.95 13.34
N LYS A 365 0.92 24.80 14.34
CA LYS A 365 -0.35 25.54 14.46
C LYS A 365 -0.52 26.63 13.40
N ASP A 366 0.56 27.34 13.08
CA ASP A 366 0.58 28.52 12.21
C ASP A 366 1.67 28.45 11.13
N LYS A 367 2.61 27.52 11.28
CA LYS A 367 3.73 27.31 10.37
C LYS A 367 3.83 25.87 9.92
N VAL A 368 4.36 25.69 8.72
CA VAL A 368 4.76 24.40 8.17
C VAL A 368 6.26 24.43 7.91
N THR A 369 6.95 23.41 8.38
CA THR A 369 8.37 23.19 8.11
C THR A 369 8.50 22.25 6.91
N ILE A 370 9.12 22.70 5.84
CA ILE A 370 9.28 21.96 4.58
C ILE A 370 10.75 21.59 4.37
N THR A 371 10.99 20.32 4.04
CA THR A 371 12.31 19.78 3.66
C THR A 371 12.18 18.82 2.48
N GLU A 372 13.20 18.67 1.65
CA GLU A 372 13.24 17.65 0.59
C GLU A 372 14.12 16.46 1.01
N PRO A 373 13.54 15.43 1.68
CA PRO A 373 14.33 14.37 2.31
C PRO A 373 15.11 13.49 1.32
N TYR A 374 14.72 13.48 0.03
CA TYR A 374 15.32 12.61 -0.99
C TYR A 374 16.14 13.38 -2.04
N SER A 375 16.32 14.69 -1.87
CA SER A 375 17.12 15.49 -2.78
C SER A 375 18.62 15.18 -2.65
N THR A 376 19.33 15.16 -3.78
CA THR A 376 20.79 14.99 -3.80
C THR A 376 21.53 16.24 -3.30
N LYS A 377 20.83 17.36 -3.25
CA LYS A 377 21.26 18.61 -2.62
C LYS A 377 20.21 18.94 -1.56
N PRO A 378 20.38 18.50 -0.30
CA PRO A 378 19.41 18.76 0.74
C PRO A 378 19.13 20.27 0.77
N THR A 379 17.89 20.66 0.51
CA THR A 379 17.48 22.04 0.67
C THR A 379 17.52 22.39 2.16
N GLU A 380 17.91 23.63 2.48
CA GLU A 380 17.73 24.13 3.84
C GLU A 380 16.24 24.05 4.19
N SER A 381 15.94 23.65 5.43
CA SER A 381 14.58 23.60 5.94
C SER A 381 13.95 25.00 5.86
N MET A 382 12.71 25.08 5.37
CA MET A 382 11.96 26.33 5.28
C MET A 382 10.77 26.31 6.23
N ASP A 383 10.63 27.36 7.05
CA ASP A 383 9.45 27.56 7.90
C ASP A 383 8.54 28.61 7.28
N LEU A 384 7.38 28.18 6.80
CA LEU A 384 6.44 29.03 6.06
C LEU A 384 5.11 29.14 6.80
N PRO A 385 4.44 30.30 6.77
CA PRO A 385 3.09 30.42 7.31
C PRO A 385 2.09 29.69 6.40
N TRP A 386 1.12 29.02 7.01
CA TRP A 386 0.03 28.37 6.29
C TRP A 386 -1.33 28.77 6.88
N LYS A 387 -2.38 28.63 6.08
CA LYS A 387 -3.76 28.86 6.52
C LYS A 387 -4.74 28.05 5.66
N MET A 388 -5.96 27.91 6.18
CA MET A 388 -7.12 27.53 5.38
C MET A 388 -7.82 28.79 4.87
N ASP A 389 -8.24 28.78 3.61
CA ASP A 389 -9.19 29.74 3.05
C ASP A 389 -10.35 28.97 2.43
N GLY A 390 -11.46 28.88 3.17
CA GLY A 390 -12.52 27.92 2.87
C GLY A 390 -12.01 26.48 2.94
N ASP A 391 -12.17 25.74 1.84
CA ASP A 391 -11.72 24.35 1.64
C ASP A 391 -10.34 24.27 0.94
N LYS A 392 -9.59 25.37 0.91
CA LYS A 392 -8.26 25.42 0.30
C LYS A 392 -7.16 25.53 1.36
N LEU A 393 -6.14 24.70 1.23
CA LEU A 393 -4.88 24.89 1.96
C LEU A 393 -4.02 25.89 1.19
N PHE A 394 -3.53 26.91 1.89
CA PHE A 394 -2.57 27.90 1.39
C PHE A 394 -1.28 27.88 2.21
N ILE A 395 -0.13 27.85 1.54
CA ILE A 395 1.20 28.09 2.14
C ILE A 395 1.82 29.28 1.39
N ASN A 396 2.15 30.32 2.15
CA ASN A 396 2.65 31.57 1.59
C ASN A 396 4.18 31.51 1.49
N PHE A 397 4.68 31.55 0.25
CA PHE A 397 6.11 31.53 -0.02
C PHE A 397 6.66 32.97 -0.04
N PRO A 398 7.98 33.18 0.13
CA PRO A 398 8.57 34.50 0.06
C PRO A 398 8.29 35.22 -1.27
N GLU A 399 8.31 36.55 -1.24
CA GLU A 399 8.06 37.38 -2.43
C GLU A 399 9.00 37.00 -3.59
N GLY A 400 8.42 36.59 -4.73
CA GLY A 400 9.14 36.10 -5.90
C GLY A 400 8.95 34.60 -6.19
N ASP A 401 8.48 33.84 -5.20
CA ASP A 401 8.10 32.43 -5.35
C ASP A 401 6.58 32.28 -5.56
N SER A 402 6.14 31.16 -6.15
CA SER A 402 4.72 30.87 -6.31
C SER A 402 4.12 30.32 -5.02
N ASP A 403 3.10 31.00 -4.50
CA ASP A 403 2.31 30.51 -3.38
C ASP A 403 1.74 29.12 -3.67
N PHE A 404 1.72 28.27 -2.65
CA PHE A 404 1.15 26.94 -2.73
C PHE A 404 -0.33 26.99 -2.37
N SER A 405 -1.19 26.47 -3.26
CA SER A 405 -2.62 26.37 -3.03
C SER A 405 -3.18 25.05 -3.53
N VAL A 406 -3.88 24.31 -2.67
CA VAL A 406 -4.48 23.01 -3.05
C VAL A 406 -5.85 22.78 -2.44
N THR A 407 -6.65 21.93 -3.07
CA THR A 407 -7.91 21.40 -2.51
C THR A 407 -7.95 19.88 -2.57
N LEU A 408 -8.69 19.27 -1.65
CA LEU A 408 -8.89 17.82 -1.61
C LEU A 408 -9.86 17.37 -2.70
N TYR A 409 -9.57 16.23 -3.34
CA TYR A 409 -10.47 15.58 -4.32
C TYR A 409 -10.71 14.11 -4.00
N LEU A 410 -9.66 13.40 -3.58
CA LEU A 410 -9.76 12.00 -3.19
C LEU A 410 -9.04 11.79 -1.87
N GLU A 411 -9.56 10.88 -1.06
CA GLU A 411 -8.95 10.45 0.19
C GLU A 411 -9.05 8.93 0.29
N ASP A 412 -7.97 8.33 0.78
CA ASP A 412 -7.98 7.00 1.37
C ASP A 412 -7.29 7.05 2.74
N LYS A 413 -7.19 5.89 3.42
CA LYS A 413 -6.58 5.80 4.75
C LYS A 413 -5.15 6.35 4.82
N ASN A 414 -4.36 6.26 3.75
CA ASN A 414 -2.91 6.54 3.75
C ASN A 414 -2.52 7.80 2.98
N MET A 415 -3.38 8.30 2.10
CA MET A 415 -3.07 9.42 1.23
C MET A 415 -4.29 10.24 0.82
N MET A 416 -4.00 11.47 0.40
CA MET A 416 -4.95 12.38 -0.23
C MET A 416 -4.45 12.74 -1.62
N ALA A 417 -5.34 12.71 -2.62
CA ALA A 417 -5.09 13.36 -3.89
C ALA A 417 -5.65 14.78 -3.85
N VAL A 418 -4.79 15.75 -4.11
CA VAL A 418 -5.11 17.17 -4.07
C VAL A 418 -4.89 17.79 -5.44
N TYR A 419 -5.76 18.74 -5.81
CA TYR A 419 -5.61 19.49 -7.05
C TYR A 419 -4.88 20.80 -6.79
N ASN A 420 -3.91 21.11 -7.64
CA ASN A 420 -3.03 22.24 -7.49
C ASN A 420 -3.61 23.50 -8.18
N TYR A 421 -3.67 24.60 -7.43
CA TYR A 421 -4.12 25.93 -7.88
C TYR A 421 -3.00 26.97 -7.84
N SER A 422 -1.77 26.58 -7.52
CA SER A 422 -0.60 27.47 -7.55
C SER A 422 -0.35 27.95 -8.99
N GLU A 423 0.07 29.20 -9.18
CA GLU A 423 0.22 29.79 -10.52
C GLU A 423 1.13 28.98 -11.45
N SER A 424 2.22 28.41 -10.91
CA SER A 424 3.18 27.60 -11.65
C SER A 424 2.75 26.15 -11.89
N ARG A 425 1.82 25.61 -11.08
CA ARG A 425 1.41 24.19 -11.08
C ARG A 425 -0.09 23.96 -11.35
N MET A 426 -0.84 24.98 -11.72
CA MET A 426 -2.27 24.83 -11.96
C MET A 426 -2.57 23.75 -13.00
N GLY A 427 -3.57 22.91 -12.76
CA GLY A 427 -4.00 21.91 -13.74
C GLY A 427 -3.78 20.45 -13.37
N VAL A 428 -3.10 20.17 -12.26
CA VAL A 428 -2.54 18.84 -11.97
C VAL A 428 -2.92 18.34 -10.58
N TYR A 429 -2.88 17.01 -10.41
CA TYR A 429 -3.06 16.33 -9.15
C TYR A 429 -1.73 15.95 -8.52
N ASP A 430 -1.63 16.16 -7.22
CA ASP A 430 -0.49 15.79 -6.38
C ASP A 430 -0.97 14.95 -5.19
N LEU A 431 -0.04 14.32 -4.46
CA LEU A 431 -0.39 13.43 -3.35
C LEU A 431 0.19 13.93 -2.03
N PHE A 432 -0.61 13.94 -0.98
CA PHE A 432 -0.12 13.93 0.40
C PHE A 432 -0.15 12.51 0.93
N ILE A 433 0.98 11.99 1.40
CA ILE A 433 1.13 10.61 1.90
C ILE A 433 1.47 10.66 3.39
N LYS A 434 0.76 9.90 4.23
CA LYS A 434 0.94 9.93 5.70
C LYS A 434 2.29 9.37 6.15
N HIS A 435 2.76 8.29 5.52
CA HIS A 435 3.90 7.51 5.99
C HIS A 435 5.17 7.71 5.15
N GLU A 436 6.30 7.89 5.83
CA GLU A 436 7.61 8.14 5.21
C GLU A 436 8.05 7.00 4.28
N ASP A 437 8.01 5.77 4.80
CA ASP A 437 8.43 4.59 4.04
C ASP A 437 7.57 4.38 2.79
N MET A 438 6.27 4.69 2.89
CA MET A 438 5.33 4.64 1.77
C MET A 438 5.73 5.65 0.69
N ALA A 439 5.91 6.92 1.08
CA ALA A 439 6.30 7.98 0.17
C ALA A 439 7.64 7.66 -0.51
N LYS A 440 8.61 7.15 0.26
CA LYS A 440 9.90 6.69 -0.26
C LYS A 440 9.75 5.56 -1.27
N ASN A 441 8.88 4.59 -1.00
CA ASN A 441 8.66 3.48 -1.90
C ASN A 441 8.02 3.93 -3.22
N LEU A 442 6.96 4.74 -3.14
CA LEU A 442 6.28 5.27 -4.32
C LEU A 442 7.24 6.11 -5.18
N TYR A 443 7.99 7.01 -4.53
CA TYR A 443 9.05 7.80 -5.18
C TYR A 443 10.07 6.92 -5.92
N ASN A 444 10.59 5.88 -5.26
CA ASN A 444 11.58 4.98 -5.86
C ASN A 444 11.02 4.10 -6.98
N LYS A 445 9.72 3.78 -6.95
CA LYS A 445 9.08 3.02 -8.04
C LYS A 445 8.77 3.92 -9.24
N TRP A 446 8.42 5.18 -9.01
CA TRP A 446 8.19 6.15 -10.08
C TRP A 446 9.48 6.56 -10.80
N LYS A 447 10.59 6.74 -10.09
CA LYS A 447 11.89 7.09 -10.72
C LYS A 447 12.52 6.01 -11.60
N LYS A 448 11.99 4.80 -11.58
CA LYS A 448 12.53 3.69 -12.38
C LYS A 448 12.03 3.82 -13.81
#